data_AF-A0A9R1U7T2-F1
#
_entry.id   AF-A0A9R1U7T2-F1
#
_cell.length_a   1.000
_cell.length_b   1.000
_cell.length_c   1.000
_cell.angle_alpha   90.00
_cell.angle_beta   90.00
_cell.angle_gamma   90.00
#
_symmetry.space_group_name_H-M   'P 1'
#
loop_
_entity.id
_entity.type
_entity.pdbx_description
1 polymer ?
#
loop_
_entity_poly.entity_id
_entity_poly.type
_entity_poly.pdbx_seq_one_letter_code
_entity_poly.pdbx_strand_id
1 'polypeptide(L)'
;MVTISHDSDSEDELPPGWEERTTLDGNVYYVNHYTKLTQWKHPRTGRKKIVEGELPPGWEKCTSDDGKIVFVDHTNRTTTYTDPRLAFATEYREPMQPVRQRFDGSTPALAVLHGRDLRGKVAIVTGANTGIGFQTARSLAFHGCTVIFACRNEEKAEAAIEAIRNERENTTCDILQMDFSSLHTMRDAAEKFKQKYRTLDILILNAGVFAMPYTLTQDGYETTFQVNHLAQFYLTLLLEHPIRSSKNPRVVIVSSESHRFSSIQTPEDIHPLTLSPPAYKYWSMASYNDSKLCNILFAQELARRWPSVSVFSCHPGNMVSTEISRYSWLYRFLFALVRPFTKSLQQAASTSVFCATAPELEGATGIYFNNCFRCDPSSISLDSTLASRLWTVSQEMIINVVKREKLWYDLAIK
;
A
#
# COMPACT_ATOMS: atom_id res chain seq x y z
N MET A 1 17.71 -22.03 40.29
CA MET A 1 18.37 -21.37 39.15
C MET A 1 17.73 -20.02 39.00
N VAL A 2 18.48 -18.97 39.32
CA VAL A 2 18.05 -17.57 39.25
C VAL A 2 18.04 -17.17 37.78
N THR A 3 16.89 -16.74 37.29
CA THR A 3 16.71 -16.18 35.95
C THR A 3 17.38 -14.81 35.93
N ILE A 4 18.50 -14.70 35.20
CA ILE A 4 19.15 -13.42 34.94
C ILE A 4 18.26 -12.66 33.96
N SER A 5 17.62 -11.58 34.41
CA SER A 5 17.09 -10.58 33.50
C SER A 5 18.28 -9.97 32.76
N HIS A 6 18.32 -10.11 31.45
CA HIS A 6 19.25 -9.31 30.65
C HIS A 6 18.81 -7.84 30.79
N ASP A 7 19.58 -7.06 31.54
CA ASP A 7 19.45 -5.62 31.71
C ASP A 7 19.60 -4.92 30.34
N SER A 8 18.47 -4.72 29.66
CA SER A 8 18.35 -3.95 28.41
C SER A 8 18.71 -2.47 28.61
N ASP A 9 18.63 -1.95 29.83
CA ASP A 9 18.89 -0.53 30.12
C ASP A 9 20.38 -0.17 30.06
N SER A 10 21.28 -1.16 30.17
CA SER A 10 22.73 -0.90 30.22
C SER A 10 23.38 -0.65 28.84
N GLU A 11 22.77 -1.15 27.75
CA GLU A 11 23.33 -0.99 26.40
C GLU A 11 23.06 0.39 25.79
N ASP A 12 21.97 1.04 26.23
CA ASP A 12 21.54 2.37 25.77
C ASP A 12 22.16 3.52 26.59
N GLU A 13 22.92 3.21 27.64
CA GLU A 13 23.68 4.22 28.37
C GLU A 13 24.83 4.78 27.52
N LEU A 14 24.88 6.11 27.42
CA LEU A 14 25.97 6.82 26.76
C LEU A 14 27.28 6.75 27.58
N PRO A 15 28.45 6.56 26.94
CA PRO A 15 29.72 6.70 27.63
C PRO A 15 29.94 8.14 28.16
N PRO A 16 30.80 8.33 29.18
CA PRO A 16 31.10 9.66 29.70
C PRO A 16 31.51 10.64 28.60
N GLY A 17 30.94 11.85 28.64
CA GLY A 17 31.21 12.92 27.68
C GLY A 17 30.37 12.85 26.40
N TRP A 18 29.52 11.83 26.20
CA TRP A 18 28.57 11.77 25.10
C TRP A 18 27.20 12.32 25.48
N GLU A 19 26.57 13.02 24.55
CA GLU A 19 25.20 13.55 24.64
C GLU A 19 24.41 13.13 23.38
N GLU A 20 23.17 12.69 23.56
CA GLU A 20 22.25 12.36 22.46
C GLU A 20 21.36 13.57 22.14
N ARG A 21 21.18 13.86 20.85
CA ARG A 21 20.43 15.02 20.33
C ARG A 21 19.61 14.64 19.10
N THR A 22 18.64 15.47 18.76
CA THR A 22 17.80 15.30 17.57
C THR A 22 17.93 16.47 16.60
N THR A 23 17.84 16.18 15.29
CA THR A 23 17.74 17.21 14.26
C THR A 23 16.30 17.73 14.13
N LEU A 24 16.12 18.79 13.34
CA LEU A 24 14.79 19.26 12.94
C LEU A 24 13.94 18.13 12.35
N ASP A 25 14.53 17.32 11.48
CA ASP A 25 13.86 16.21 10.78
C ASP A 25 13.77 14.90 11.60
N GLY A 26 14.00 14.95 12.92
CA GLY A 26 13.85 13.78 13.81
C GLY A 26 14.98 12.74 13.76
N ASN A 27 16.07 12.97 13.03
CA ASN A 27 17.25 12.10 13.10
C ASN A 27 17.97 12.28 14.43
N VAL A 28 18.36 11.18 15.07
CA VAL A 28 19.16 11.20 16.29
C VAL A 28 20.64 11.22 15.96
N TYR A 29 21.42 12.08 16.63
CA TYR A 29 22.87 12.17 16.55
C TYR A 29 23.48 12.31 17.94
N TYR A 30 24.75 11.94 18.05
CA TYR A 30 25.50 11.88 19.31
C TYR A 30 26.68 12.83 19.24
N VAL A 31 26.86 13.63 20.30
CA VAL A 31 27.91 14.64 20.43
C VAL A 31 28.86 14.22 21.54
N ASN A 32 30.15 14.16 21.26
CA ASN A 32 31.19 13.97 22.26
C ASN A 32 31.77 15.32 22.67
N HIS A 33 31.60 15.71 23.93
CA HIS A 33 32.06 16.99 24.48
C HIS A 33 33.56 17.07 24.72
N TYR A 34 34.24 15.94 24.85
CA TYR A 34 35.69 15.88 25.03
C TYR A 34 36.42 16.02 23.70
N THR A 35 35.96 15.33 22.66
CA THR A 35 36.60 15.33 21.33
C THR A 35 35.97 16.30 20.34
N LYS A 36 34.84 16.92 20.71
CA LYS A 36 34.03 17.81 19.84
C LYS A 36 33.55 17.13 18.55
N LEU A 37 33.36 15.81 18.60
CA LEU A 37 32.98 14.99 17.45
C LEU A 37 31.48 14.70 17.48
N THR A 38 30.82 14.74 16.31
CA THR A 38 29.42 14.37 16.15
C THR A 38 29.27 13.14 15.25
N GLN A 39 28.39 12.21 15.61
CA GLN A 39 28.13 11.02 14.81
C GLN A 39 26.65 10.59 14.84
N TRP A 40 26.22 9.83 13.84
CA TRP A 40 24.83 9.36 13.72
C TRP A 40 24.56 8.02 14.40
N LYS A 41 25.61 7.34 14.85
CA LYS A 41 25.54 5.99 15.43
C LYS A 41 25.82 6.05 16.91
N HIS A 42 25.12 5.26 17.71
CA HIS A 42 25.36 5.19 19.14
C HIS A 42 26.81 4.71 19.40
N PRO A 43 27.56 5.35 20.30
CA PRO A 43 28.99 5.06 20.49
C PRO A 43 29.30 3.65 21.03
N ARG A 44 28.35 2.98 21.69
CA ARG A 44 28.48 1.59 22.15
C ARG A 44 27.91 0.57 21.16
N THR A 45 26.63 0.69 20.85
CA THR A 45 25.86 -0.28 20.04
C THR A 45 26.05 -0.12 18.53
N GLY A 46 26.56 1.02 18.05
CA GLY A 46 26.68 1.32 16.62
C GLY A 46 25.34 1.52 15.89
N ARG A 47 24.21 1.48 16.61
CA ARG A 47 22.86 1.60 16.05
C ARG A 47 22.50 3.06 15.80
N LYS A 48 21.74 3.34 14.75
CA LYS A 48 21.16 4.67 14.49
C LYS A 48 19.74 4.69 15.05
N LYS A 49 19.29 5.83 15.59
CA LYS A 49 17.93 6.02 16.10
C LYS A 49 17.21 7.13 15.32
N ILE A 50 15.89 7.09 15.31
CA ILE A 50 15.02 8.13 14.79
C ILE A 50 13.88 8.39 15.78
N VAL A 51 13.45 9.64 15.90
CA VAL A 51 12.23 10.02 16.61
C VAL A 51 11.16 10.40 15.60
N GLU A 52 10.05 9.67 15.59
CA GLU A 52 8.92 9.88 14.68
C GLU A 52 7.71 10.43 15.44
N GLY A 53 6.87 11.20 14.75
CA GLY A 53 5.62 11.75 15.29
C GLY A 53 5.73 13.16 15.88
N GLU A 54 4.57 13.69 16.27
CA GLU A 54 4.43 14.99 16.90
C GLU A 54 4.95 14.99 18.34
N LEU A 55 5.21 16.18 18.89
CA LEU A 55 5.55 16.31 20.30
C LEU A 55 4.35 15.87 21.17
N PRO A 56 4.59 15.31 22.38
CA PRO A 56 3.51 14.99 23.29
C PRO A 56 2.65 16.24 23.61
N PRO A 57 1.35 16.07 23.91
CA PRO A 57 0.47 17.21 24.23
C PRO A 57 1.05 18.10 25.34
N GLY A 58 1.01 19.42 25.14
CA GLY A 58 1.55 20.41 26.06
C GLY A 58 3.03 20.70 25.89
N TRP A 59 3.74 20.00 24.99
CA TRP A 59 5.12 20.31 24.63
C TRP A 59 5.17 21.22 23.41
N GLU A 60 6.00 22.26 23.50
CA GLU A 60 6.32 23.17 22.40
C GLU A 60 7.83 23.12 22.13
N LYS A 61 8.21 23.23 20.86
CA LYS A 61 9.61 23.32 20.43
C LYS A 61 9.91 24.73 19.96
N CYS A 62 10.83 25.39 20.64
CA CYS A 62 11.26 26.75 20.37
C CYS A 62 12.75 26.80 20.02
N THR A 63 13.19 27.90 19.41
CA THR A 63 14.62 28.20 19.22
C THR A 63 14.99 29.31 20.19
N SER A 64 16.01 29.09 21.02
CA SER A 64 16.55 30.08 21.94
C SER A 64 17.32 31.18 21.18
N ASP A 65 17.59 32.30 21.84
CA ASP A 65 18.30 33.46 21.28
C ASP A 65 19.71 33.11 20.77
N ASP A 66 20.30 32.01 21.27
CA ASP A 66 21.60 31.48 20.83
C ASP A 66 21.50 30.46 19.67
N GLY A 67 20.30 30.31 19.08
CA GLY A 67 20.03 29.41 17.97
C GLY A 67 19.86 27.94 18.37
N LYS A 68 19.84 27.61 19.67
CA LYS A 68 19.64 26.24 20.14
C LYS A 68 18.17 25.88 20.21
N ILE A 69 17.86 24.64 19.88
CA ILE A 69 16.52 24.08 20.04
C ILE A 69 16.27 23.81 21.52
N VAL A 70 15.13 24.29 22.02
CA VAL A 70 14.63 24.04 23.38
C VAL A 70 13.20 23.49 23.31
N PHE A 71 12.87 22.61 24.24
CA PHE A 71 11.55 22.00 24.38
C PHE A 71 10.93 22.50 25.69
N VAL A 72 9.77 23.12 25.57
CA VAL A 72 9.01 23.75 26.66
C VAL A 72 7.79 22.88 26.96
N ASP A 73 7.72 22.33 28.16
CA ASP A 73 6.54 21.65 28.67
C ASP A 73 5.65 22.67 29.38
N HIS A 74 4.56 23.07 28.75
CA HIS A 74 3.58 24.00 29.29
C HIS A 74 2.72 23.41 30.40
N THR A 75 2.65 22.08 30.51
CA THR A 75 1.90 21.39 31.57
C THR A 75 2.66 21.45 32.89
N ASN A 76 3.95 21.09 32.85
CA ASN A 76 4.81 21.07 34.04
C ASN A 76 5.63 22.36 34.22
N ARG A 77 5.54 23.31 33.28
CA ARG A 77 6.30 24.57 33.23
C ARG A 77 7.81 24.36 33.30
N THR A 78 8.30 23.37 32.55
CA THR A 78 9.73 23.06 32.47
C THR A 78 10.29 23.33 31.08
N THR A 79 11.58 23.60 31.00
CA THR A 79 12.29 23.76 29.72
C THR A 79 13.50 22.87 29.71
N THR A 80 13.69 22.12 28.63
CA THR A 80 14.80 21.19 28.45
C THR A 80 15.39 21.30 27.05
N TYR A 81 16.66 20.94 26.91
CA TYR A 81 17.33 20.82 25.60
C TYR A 81 17.18 19.41 25.01
N THR A 82 16.70 18.46 25.81
CA THR A 82 16.49 17.07 25.41
C THR A 82 15.09 16.91 24.84
N ASP A 83 15.01 16.36 23.62
CA ASP A 83 13.73 16.09 22.96
C ASP A 83 12.92 15.05 23.76
N PRO A 84 11.68 15.36 24.20
CA PRO A 84 10.88 14.43 25.01
C PRO A 84 10.54 13.14 24.26
N ARG A 85 10.67 13.12 22.92
CA ARG A 85 10.42 11.93 22.09
C ARG A 85 11.58 10.94 22.12
N LEU A 86 12.75 11.31 22.63
CA LEU A 86 13.91 10.42 22.70
C LEU A 86 13.65 9.16 23.52
N ALA A 87 12.81 9.24 24.56
CA ALA A 87 12.36 8.07 25.33
C ALA A 87 11.60 7.03 24.49
N PHE A 88 11.11 7.43 23.31
CA PHE A 88 10.38 6.59 22.36
C PHE A 88 11.12 6.44 21.02
N ALA A 89 12.40 6.79 20.97
CA ALA A 89 13.19 6.69 19.75
C ALA A 89 13.26 5.22 19.29
N THR A 90 13.00 4.99 18.00
CA THR A 90 13.08 3.65 17.41
C THR A 90 14.42 3.47 16.70
N GLU A 91 14.89 2.23 16.65
CA GLU A 91 16.08 1.91 15.88
C GLU A 91 15.83 2.13 14.38
N TYR A 92 16.67 2.98 13.79
CA TYR A 92 16.73 3.14 12.35
C TYR A 92 17.25 1.84 11.73
N ARG A 93 16.35 1.12 11.08
CA ARG A 93 16.72 0.01 10.21
C ARG A 93 17.18 0.60 8.88
N GLU A 94 18.48 0.49 8.58
CA GLU A 94 18.95 0.73 7.22
C GLU A 94 18.06 -0.06 6.25
N PRO A 95 17.57 0.55 5.15
CA PRO A 95 16.88 -0.23 4.14
C PRO A 95 17.79 -1.39 3.75
N MET A 96 17.23 -2.60 3.79
CA MET A 96 17.90 -3.85 3.41
C MET A 96 18.82 -3.61 2.21
N GLN A 97 20.00 -4.26 2.21
CA GLN A 97 21.01 -4.18 1.15
C GLN A 97 20.39 -3.89 -0.21
N PRO A 98 20.96 -2.96 -1.01
CA PRO A 98 20.33 -2.48 -2.23
C PRO A 98 19.82 -3.68 -3.03
N VAL A 99 18.49 -3.75 -3.17
CA VAL A 99 17.82 -4.83 -3.91
C VAL A 99 18.49 -4.87 -5.28
N ARG A 100 19.26 -5.93 -5.53
CA ARG A 100 20.07 -6.03 -6.74
C ARG A 100 19.12 -5.99 -7.93
N GLN A 101 19.21 -4.96 -8.76
CA GLN A 101 18.31 -4.82 -9.89
C GLN A 101 18.56 -5.95 -10.90
N ARG A 102 17.65 -6.91 -10.94
CA ARG A 102 17.68 -8.06 -11.87
C ARG A 102 16.76 -7.88 -13.07
N PHE A 103 15.77 -7.01 -12.94
CA PHE A 103 14.70 -6.82 -13.90
C PHE A 103 14.52 -5.33 -14.19
N ASP A 104 13.90 -5.04 -15.33
CA ASP A 104 13.67 -3.68 -15.81
C ASP A 104 12.30 -3.53 -16.48
N GLY A 105 12.05 -2.38 -17.10
CA GLY A 105 10.77 -2.07 -17.74
C GLY A 105 10.45 -2.96 -18.95
N SER A 106 11.44 -3.62 -19.53
CA SER A 106 11.31 -4.51 -20.69
C SER A 106 11.12 -5.97 -20.31
N THR A 107 11.30 -6.30 -19.03
CA THR A 107 11.18 -7.68 -18.52
C THR A 107 9.71 -8.12 -18.52
N PRO A 108 9.34 -9.25 -19.15
CA PRO A 108 8.00 -9.80 -19.04
C PRO A 108 7.76 -10.50 -17.69
N ALA A 109 6.52 -10.51 -17.21
CA ALA A 109 6.15 -11.14 -15.93
C ALA A 109 6.52 -12.64 -15.86
N LEU A 110 6.43 -13.37 -16.96
CA LEU A 110 6.90 -14.77 -17.03
C LEU A 110 8.42 -14.89 -16.78
N ALA A 111 9.24 -13.94 -17.23
CA ALA A 111 10.68 -13.96 -16.98
C ALA A 111 11.01 -13.65 -15.51
N VAL A 112 10.23 -12.79 -14.85
CA VAL A 112 10.35 -12.54 -13.40
C VAL A 112 10.16 -13.83 -12.59
N LEU A 113 9.29 -14.72 -13.06
CA LEU A 113 9.01 -16.00 -12.42
C LEU A 113 9.89 -17.17 -12.91
N HIS A 114 10.84 -16.93 -13.80
CA HIS A 114 11.69 -18.01 -14.33
C HIS A 114 12.41 -18.75 -13.20
N GLY A 115 12.23 -20.08 -13.15
CA GLY A 115 12.80 -20.93 -12.10
C GLY A 115 12.10 -20.83 -10.74
N ARG A 116 10.91 -20.21 -10.66
CA ARG A 116 10.09 -20.14 -9.44
C ARG A 116 9.03 -21.24 -9.44
N ASP A 117 8.77 -21.78 -8.26
CA ASP A 117 7.67 -22.71 -8.00
C ASP A 117 6.76 -22.11 -6.94
N LEU A 118 5.49 -21.94 -7.28
CA LEU A 118 4.45 -21.36 -6.43
C LEU A 118 3.41 -22.40 -6.02
N ARG A 119 3.68 -23.70 -6.20
CA ARG A 119 2.78 -24.76 -5.72
C ARG A 119 2.50 -24.61 -4.23
N GLY A 120 1.23 -24.81 -3.87
CA GLY A 120 0.74 -24.64 -2.50
C GLY A 120 0.53 -23.18 -2.08
N LYS A 121 0.80 -22.19 -2.95
CA LYS A 121 0.47 -20.78 -2.72
C LYS A 121 -0.91 -20.45 -3.24
N VAL A 122 -1.66 -19.67 -2.47
CA VAL A 122 -2.98 -19.16 -2.84
C VAL A 122 -2.89 -17.67 -3.11
N ALA A 123 -3.35 -17.24 -4.29
CA ALA A 123 -3.32 -15.84 -4.72
C ALA A 123 -4.71 -15.33 -5.11
N ILE A 124 -5.09 -14.13 -4.68
CA ILE A 124 -6.21 -13.37 -5.25
C ILE A 124 -5.65 -12.28 -6.15
N VAL A 125 -6.18 -12.18 -7.37
CA VAL A 125 -5.91 -11.06 -8.28
C VAL A 125 -7.22 -10.37 -8.64
N THR A 126 -7.37 -9.11 -8.27
CA THR A 126 -8.57 -8.34 -8.61
C THR A 126 -8.52 -7.85 -10.05
N GLY A 127 -9.62 -7.99 -10.79
CA GLY A 127 -9.69 -7.63 -12.21
C GLY A 127 -8.82 -8.52 -13.10
N ALA A 128 -8.75 -9.81 -12.77
CA ALA A 128 -7.90 -10.80 -13.43
C ALA A 128 -8.39 -11.28 -14.80
N ASN A 129 -9.58 -10.88 -15.26
CA ASN A 129 -10.15 -11.36 -16.51
C ASN A 129 -9.60 -10.65 -17.77
N THR A 130 -8.92 -9.51 -17.63
CA THR A 130 -8.38 -8.76 -18.77
C THR A 130 -7.07 -8.03 -18.45
N GLY A 131 -6.35 -7.59 -19.49
CA GLY A 131 -5.24 -6.64 -19.34
C GLY A 131 -4.11 -7.13 -18.44
N ILE A 132 -3.62 -6.23 -17.58
CA ILE A 132 -2.50 -6.48 -16.65
C ILE A 132 -2.88 -7.52 -15.60
N GLY A 133 -4.11 -7.46 -15.09
CA GLY A 133 -4.60 -8.44 -14.12
C GLY A 133 -4.58 -9.86 -14.68
N PHE A 134 -5.04 -10.03 -15.92
CA PHE A 134 -4.97 -11.32 -16.62
C PHE A 134 -3.54 -11.82 -16.79
N GLN A 135 -2.62 -10.97 -17.26
CA GLN A 135 -1.24 -11.40 -17.43
C GLN A 135 -0.55 -11.70 -16.10
N THR A 136 -0.92 -10.99 -15.02
CA THR A 136 -0.47 -11.28 -13.66
C THR A 136 -0.97 -12.65 -13.20
N ALA A 137 -2.28 -12.89 -13.30
CA ALA A 137 -2.92 -14.14 -12.90
C ALA A 137 -2.40 -15.34 -13.70
N ARG A 138 -2.33 -15.21 -15.04
CA ARG A 138 -1.74 -16.21 -15.94
C ARG A 138 -0.31 -16.55 -15.56
N SER A 139 0.51 -15.55 -15.28
CA SER A 139 1.92 -15.79 -14.91
C SER A 139 2.03 -16.56 -13.59
N LEU A 140 1.22 -16.23 -12.58
CA LEU A 140 1.19 -16.96 -11.30
C LEU A 140 0.68 -18.40 -11.49
N ALA A 141 -0.42 -18.58 -12.24
CA ALA A 141 -1.02 -19.89 -12.50
C ALA A 141 -0.05 -20.82 -13.23
N PHE A 142 0.69 -20.30 -14.22
CA PHE A 142 1.71 -21.07 -14.94
C PHE A 142 2.84 -21.55 -14.03
N HIS A 143 3.09 -20.89 -12.90
CA HIS A 143 4.11 -21.31 -11.95
C HIS A 143 3.52 -22.12 -10.78
N GLY A 144 2.33 -22.70 -10.96
CA GLY A 144 1.71 -23.65 -10.03
C GLY A 144 0.94 -23.02 -8.87
N CYS A 145 0.76 -21.69 -8.87
CA CYS A 145 -0.05 -21.02 -7.86
C CYS A 145 -1.54 -21.34 -8.08
N THR A 146 -2.29 -21.52 -6.99
CA THR A 146 -3.76 -21.48 -7.03
C THR A 146 -4.21 -20.04 -7.14
N VAL A 147 -4.78 -19.64 -8.28
CA VAL A 147 -5.13 -18.24 -8.56
C VAL A 147 -6.64 -18.05 -8.57
N ILE A 148 -7.12 -17.18 -7.69
CA ILE A 148 -8.51 -16.78 -7.58
C ILE A 148 -8.72 -15.49 -8.39
N PHE A 149 -9.55 -15.60 -9.43
CA PHE A 149 -9.96 -14.52 -10.31
C PHE A 149 -11.09 -13.73 -9.65
N ALA A 150 -10.71 -12.66 -8.96
CA ALA A 150 -11.65 -11.76 -8.30
C ALA A 150 -12.21 -10.74 -9.31
N CYS A 151 -13.37 -11.06 -9.90
CA CYS A 151 -13.89 -10.41 -11.10
C CYS A 151 -15.40 -10.13 -11.02
N ARG A 152 -15.86 -9.06 -11.69
CA ARG A 152 -17.28 -8.71 -11.73
C ARG A 152 -18.13 -9.63 -12.62
N ASN A 153 -17.61 -9.96 -13.80
CA ASN A 153 -18.32 -10.78 -14.78
C ASN A 153 -17.70 -12.18 -14.79
N GLU A 154 -18.49 -13.16 -14.37
CA GLU A 154 -18.08 -14.56 -14.23
C GLU A 154 -17.81 -15.21 -15.59
N GLU A 155 -18.65 -14.99 -16.61
CA GLU A 155 -18.45 -15.54 -17.96
C GLU A 155 -17.10 -15.11 -18.57
N LYS A 156 -16.73 -13.83 -18.41
CA LYS A 156 -15.43 -13.32 -18.86
C LYS A 156 -14.28 -13.88 -18.03
N ALA A 157 -14.49 -14.18 -16.76
CA ALA A 157 -13.49 -14.81 -15.92
C ALA A 157 -13.30 -16.28 -16.34
N GLU A 158 -14.37 -17.01 -16.62
CA GLU A 158 -14.29 -18.40 -17.10
C GLU A 158 -13.59 -18.47 -18.46
N ALA A 159 -13.94 -17.58 -19.41
CA ALA A 159 -13.26 -17.49 -20.69
C ALA A 159 -11.75 -17.20 -20.55
N ALA A 160 -11.37 -16.36 -19.59
CA ALA A 160 -9.97 -16.07 -19.30
C ALA A 160 -9.24 -17.27 -18.68
N ILE A 161 -9.89 -17.98 -17.74
CA ILE A 161 -9.35 -19.20 -17.14
C ILE A 161 -9.17 -20.29 -18.20
N GLU A 162 -10.14 -20.43 -19.11
CA GLU A 162 -10.08 -21.40 -20.19
C GLU A 162 -8.94 -21.09 -21.17
N ALA A 163 -8.70 -19.81 -21.48
CA ALA A 163 -7.52 -19.41 -22.26
C ALA A 163 -6.20 -19.84 -21.58
N ILE A 164 -6.11 -19.74 -20.24
CA ILE A 164 -4.93 -20.17 -19.48
C ILE A 164 -4.77 -21.71 -19.54
N ARG A 165 -5.86 -22.45 -19.36
CA ARG A 165 -5.87 -23.92 -19.40
C ARG A 165 -5.47 -24.47 -20.78
N ASN A 166 -5.94 -23.83 -21.85
CA ASN A 166 -5.58 -24.20 -23.22
C ASN A 166 -4.10 -23.96 -23.54
N GLU A 167 -3.47 -22.97 -22.92
CA GLU A 167 -2.03 -22.71 -23.09
C GLU A 167 -1.15 -23.59 -22.20
N ARG A 168 -1.63 -23.95 -21.00
CA ARG A 168 -0.90 -24.80 -20.06
C ARG A 168 -1.87 -25.65 -19.24
N GLU A 169 -1.76 -26.96 -19.41
CA GLU A 169 -2.51 -27.92 -18.62
C GLU A 169 -2.11 -27.86 -17.13
N ASN A 170 -3.00 -28.36 -16.26
CA ASN A 170 -2.80 -28.47 -14.81
C ASN A 170 -2.65 -27.14 -14.05
N THR A 171 -3.17 -26.03 -14.58
CA THR A 171 -3.30 -24.78 -13.82
C THR A 171 -4.51 -24.81 -12.90
N THR A 172 -4.36 -24.35 -11.66
CA THR A 172 -5.46 -24.27 -10.68
C THR A 172 -5.97 -22.84 -10.60
N CYS A 173 -7.12 -22.58 -11.21
CA CYS A 173 -7.79 -21.29 -11.18
C CYS A 173 -9.22 -21.43 -10.70
N ASP A 174 -9.65 -20.50 -9.86
CA ASP A 174 -11.01 -20.37 -9.34
C ASP A 174 -11.57 -18.98 -9.66
N ILE A 175 -12.89 -18.86 -9.66
CA ILE A 175 -13.57 -17.56 -9.77
C ILE A 175 -14.07 -17.13 -8.39
N LEU A 176 -13.87 -15.85 -8.08
CA LEU A 176 -14.55 -15.19 -6.98
C LEU A 176 -15.31 -13.99 -7.54
N GLN A 177 -16.61 -14.16 -7.75
CA GLN A 177 -17.45 -13.10 -8.29
C GLN A 177 -17.56 -11.95 -7.29
N MET A 178 -17.22 -10.74 -7.72
CA MET A 178 -17.32 -9.54 -6.90
C MET A 178 -17.47 -8.27 -7.73
N ASP A 179 -18.36 -7.37 -7.29
CA ASP A 179 -18.55 -6.07 -7.92
C ASP A 179 -18.01 -4.95 -7.01
N PHE A 180 -16.90 -4.34 -7.42
CA PHE A 180 -16.26 -3.26 -6.66
C PHE A 180 -17.13 -2.00 -6.52
N SER A 181 -18.25 -1.89 -7.27
CA SER A 181 -19.28 -0.87 -7.03
C SER A 181 -20.34 -1.24 -5.97
N SER A 182 -20.14 -2.33 -5.23
CA SER A 182 -20.98 -2.72 -4.09
C SER A 182 -20.14 -3.32 -2.96
N LEU A 183 -20.06 -2.59 -1.83
CA LEU A 183 -19.32 -3.05 -0.64
C LEU A 183 -19.94 -4.32 -0.03
N HIS A 184 -21.24 -4.55 -0.20
CA HIS A 184 -21.90 -5.79 0.20
C HIS A 184 -21.23 -7.01 -0.46
N THR A 185 -20.99 -6.94 -1.78
CA THR A 185 -20.39 -8.07 -2.51
C THR A 185 -18.96 -8.39 -2.04
N MET A 186 -18.23 -7.42 -1.47
CA MET A 186 -16.90 -7.67 -0.89
C MET A 186 -16.99 -8.59 0.32
N ARG A 187 -18.01 -8.40 1.18
CA ARG A 187 -18.24 -9.23 2.36
C ARG A 187 -18.56 -10.67 1.95
N ASP A 188 -19.52 -10.84 1.05
CA ASP A 188 -19.93 -12.16 0.56
C ASP A 188 -18.76 -12.91 -0.08
N ALA A 189 -17.98 -12.21 -0.90
CA ALA A 189 -16.80 -12.77 -1.55
C ALA A 189 -15.73 -13.18 -0.52
N ALA A 190 -15.47 -12.36 0.49
CA ALA A 190 -14.53 -12.70 1.54
C ALA A 190 -14.98 -13.91 2.36
N GLU A 191 -16.27 -14.06 2.67
CA GLU A 191 -16.80 -15.23 3.36
C GLU A 191 -16.73 -16.50 2.50
N LYS A 192 -17.11 -16.42 1.22
CA LYS A 192 -16.93 -17.53 0.26
C LYS A 192 -15.47 -17.96 0.17
N PHE A 193 -14.53 -17.01 0.15
CA PHE A 193 -13.11 -17.32 0.17
C PHE A 193 -12.72 -18.07 1.44
N LYS A 194 -13.10 -17.58 2.62
CA LYS A 194 -12.76 -18.19 3.92
C LYS A 194 -13.33 -19.60 4.10
N GLN A 195 -14.47 -19.89 3.47
CA GLN A 195 -15.07 -21.24 3.48
C GLN A 195 -14.22 -22.26 2.71
N LYS A 196 -13.55 -21.83 1.64
CA LYS A 196 -12.76 -22.71 0.75
C LYS A 196 -11.26 -22.70 1.08
N TYR A 197 -10.73 -21.56 1.51
CA TYR A 197 -9.30 -21.31 1.70
C TYR A 197 -8.98 -20.84 3.11
N ARG A 198 -8.00 -21.48 3.75
CA ARG A 198 -7.56 -21.13 5.11
C ARG A 198 -6.54 -19.99 5.14
N THR A 199 -5.72 -19.88 4.11
CA THR A 199 -4.62 -18.91 4.01
C THR A 199 -4.65 -18.19 2.67
N LEU A 200 -4.19 -16.95 2.66
CA LEU A 200 -3.96 -16.16 1.45
C LEU A 200 -2.51 -15.70 1.43
N ASP A 201 -1.70 -16.23 0.50
CA ASP A 201 -0.29 -15.89 0.40
C ASP A 201 -0.05 -14.59 -0.36
N ILE A 202 -0.88 -14.32 -1.38
CA ILE A 202 -0.68 -13.21 -2.30
C ILE A 202 -2.03 -12.51 -2.55
N LEU A 203 -2.12 -11.23 -2.23
CA LEU A 203 -3.25 -10.38 -2.60
C LEU A 203 -2.78 -9.28 -3.54
N ILE A 204 -3.26 -9.28 -4.78
CA ILE A 204 -2.93 -8.26 -5.78
C ILE A 204 -4.18 -7.43 -6.08
N LEU A 205 -4.18 -6.20 -5.56
CA LEU A 205 -5.23 -5.20 -5.75
C LEU A 205 -4.97 -4.45 -7.06
N ASN A 206 -5.36 -5.07 -8.17
CA ASN A 206 -5.13 -4.59 -9.54
C ASN A 206 -6.36 -3.92 -10.17
N ALA A 207 -7.58 -4.31 -9.80
CA ALA A 207 -8.79 -3.79 -10.44
C ALA A 207 -8.87 -2.26 -10.30
N GLY A 208 -9.25 -1.61 -11.39
CA GLY A 208 -9.49 -0.17 -11.41
C GLY A 208 -10.20 0.30 -12.67
N VAL A 209 -10.81 1.47 -12.56
CA VAL A 209 -11.51 2.18 -13.63
C VAL A 209 -10.90 3.58 -13.81
N PHE A 210 -11.05 4.12 -15.02
CA PHE A 210 -10.55 5.43 -15.41
C PHE A 210 -11.49 6.06 -16.45
N ALA A 211 -11.51 7.40 -16.51
CA ALA A 211 -12.22 8.19 -17.51
C ALA A 211 -13.71 7.85 -17.63
N MET A 212 -14.34 7.49 -16.51
CA MET A 212 -15.79 7.28 -16.44
C MET A 212 -16.52 8.63 -16.47
N PRO A 213 -17.74 8.70 -17.04
CA PRO A 213 -18.64 9.80 -16.70
C PRO A 213 -18.98 9.75 -15.20
N TYR A 214 -19.37 10.88 -14.62
CA TYR A 214 -19.79 10.93 -13.22
C TYR A 214 -20.93 9.94 -12.97
N THR A 215 -20.70 9.00 -12.06
CA THR A 215 -21.69 8.05 -11.58
C THR A 215 -21.45 7.73 -10.10
N LEU A 216 -22.56 7.51 -9.37
CA LEU A 216 -22.50 6.96 -8.02
C LEU A 216 -22.67 5.44 -8.07
N THR A 217 -21.97 4.76 -7.18
CA THR A 217 -22.17 3.34 -6.88
C THR A 217 -23.48 3.13 -6.13
N GLN A 218 -23.86 1.86 -5.94
CA GLN A 218 -25.02 1.50 -5.12
C GLN A 218 -24.85 1.94 -3.64
N ASP A 219 -23.61 2.11 -3.20
CA ASP A 219 -23.27 2.56 -1.84
C ASP A 219 -23.31 4.09 -1.68
N GLY A 220 -23.51 4.81 -2.80
CA GLY A 220 -23.63 6.27 -2.85
C GLY A 220 -22.31 7.04 -2.92
N TYR A 221 -21.23 6.39 -3.36
CA TYR A 221 -19.92 7.03 -3.56
C TYR A 221 -19.55 7.14 -5.04
N GLU A 222 -18.68 8.10 -5.37
CA GLU A 222 -18.14 8.25 -6.71
C GLU A 222 -17.43 6.96 -7.15
N THR A 223 -17.74 6.52 -8.37
CA THR A 223 -17.40 5.18 -8.85
C THR A 223 -15.90 4.92 -8.91
N THR A 224 -15.10 5.89 -9.35
CA THR A 224 -13.64 5.77 -9.49
C THR A 224 -12.99 5.59 -8.13
N PHE A 225 -13.33 6.45 -7.16
CA PHE A 225 -12.83 6.37 -5.80
C PHE A 225 -13.20 5.04 -5.15
N GLN A 226 -14.49 4.64 -5.23
CA GLN A 226 -14.91 3.41 -4.59
C GLN A 226 -14.24 2.18 -5.19
N VAL A 227 -14.23 2.05 -6.52
CA VAL A 227 -13.70 0.87 -7.20
C VAL A 227 -12.18 0.76 -7.02
N ASN A 228 -11.47 1.88 -7.16
CA ASN A 228 -10.00 1.89 -7.15
C ASN A 228 -9.42 1.79 -5.74
N HIS A 229 -10.10 2.35 -4.73
CA HIS A 229 -9.60 2.46 -3.36
C HIS A 229 -10.54 1.81 -2.33
N LEU A 230 -11.76 2.34 -2.13
CA LEU A 230 -12.58 1.98 -0.96
C LEU A 230 -12.94 0.48 -0.91
N ALA A 231 -13.30 -0.11 -2.05
CA ALA A 231 -13.62 -1.54 -2.13
C ALA A 231 -12.39 -2.43 -1.96
N GLN A 232 -11.23 -2.01 -2.50
CA GLN A 232 -9.96 -2.73 -2.33
C GLN A 232 -9.48 -2.68 -0.86
N PHE A 233 -9.61 -1.52 -0.23
CA PHE A 233 -9.36 -1.31 1.19
C PHE A 233 -10.23 -2.25 2.03
N TYR A 234 -11.54 -2.25 1.79
CA TYR A 234 -12.47 -3.08 2.55
C TYR A 234 -12.21 -4.59 2.36
N LEU A 235 -12.00 -5.03 1.11
CA LEU A 235 -11.66 -6.41 0.80
C LEU A 235 -10.40 -6.86 1.55
N THR A 236 -9.37 -6.01 1.60
CA THR A 236 -8.13 -6.30 2.31
C THR A 236 -8.38 -6.54 3.79
N LEU A 237 -9.16 -5.66 4.45
CA LEU A 237 -9.51 -5.82 5.87
C LEU A 237 -10.34 -7.08 6.13
N LEU A 238 -11.30 -7.40 5.25
CA LEU A 238 -12.12 -8.61 5.38
C LEU A 238 -11.29 -9.90 5.27
N LEU A 239 -10.17 -9.87 4.54
CA LEU A 239 -9.25 -10.98 4.34
C LEU A 239 -8.05 -10.96 5.32
N GLU A 240 -8.05 -10.09 6.32
CA GLU A 240 -6.94 -9.95 7.28
C GLU A 240 -6.54 -11.29 7.90
N HIS A 241 -7.50 -12.05 8.42
CA HIS A 241 -7.19 -13.31 9.10
C HIS A 241 -6.52 -14.35 8.17
N PRO A 242 -7.06 -14.69 6.98
CA PRO A 242 -6.36 -15.56 6.03
C PRO A 242 -4.99 -15.05 5.59
N ILE A 243 -4.81 -13.73 5.41
CA ILE A 243 -3.53 -13.13 5.04
C ILE A 243 -2.51 -13.35 6.15
N ARG A 244 -2.84 -12.92 7.38
CA ARG A 244 -1.93 -13.02 8.54
C ARG A 244 -1.66 -14.45 8.99
N SER A 245 -2.48 -15.41 8.55
CA SER A 245 -2.28 -16.85 8.79
C SER A 245 -1.32 -17.50 7.79
N SER A 246 -0.96 -16.85 6.68
CA SER A 246 0.10 -17.33 5.79
C SER A 246 1.48 -17.08 6.40
N LYS A 247 2.47 -17.90 6.01
CA LYS A 247 3.85 -17.82 6.49
C LYS A 247 4.55 -16.53 6.05
N ASN A 248 4.44 -16.17 4.78
CA ASN A 248 5.11 -15.01 4.17
C ASN A 248 4.12 -14.26 3.24
N PRO A 249 3.03 -13.69 3.79
CA PRO A 249 1.99 -13.07 3.00
C PRO A 249 2.48 -11.79 2.33
N ARG A 250 1.98 -11.56 1.11
CA ARG A 250 2.25 -10.34 0.33
C ARG A 250 0.97 -9.67 -0.12
N VAL A 251 0.90 -8.36 0.08
CA VAL A 251 -0.16 -7.50 -0.46
C VAL A 251 0.48 -6.52 -1.44
N VAL A 252 0.00 -6.53 -2.68
CA VAL A 252 0.49 -5.64 -3.75
C VAL A 252 -0.65 -4.74 -4.20
N ILE A 253 -0.48 -3.44 -4.04
CA ILE A 253 -1.48 -2.44 -4.43
C ILE A 253 -1.03 -1.72 -5.71
N VAL A 254 -1.82 -1.85 -6.78
CA VAL A 254 -1.52 -1.23 -8.07
C VAL A 254 -1.97 0.23 -8.09
N SER A 255 -0.98 1.12 -8.14
CA SER A 255 -1.13 2.55 -8.34
C SER A 255 -0.76 2.95 -9.79
N SER A 256 -0.36 4.20 -10.02
CA SER A 256 -0.06 4.84 -11.30
C SER A 256 0.84 6.05 -11.06
N GLU A 257 1.66 6.47 -12.04
CA GLU A 257 2.40 7.75 -11.96
C GLU A 257 1.46 8.97 -11.84
N SER A 258 0.18 8.79 -12.18
CA SER A 258 -0.85 9.81 -12.02
C SER A 258 -1.07 10.25 -10.56
N HIS A 259 -0.63 9.46 -9.57
CA HIS A 259 -0.68 9.85 -8.15
C HIS A 259 0.06 11.16 -7.85
N ARG A 260 1.08 11.48 -8.65
CA ARG A 260 1.89 12.71 -8.51
C ARG A 260 1.11 13.98 -8.84
N PHE A 261 -0.03 13.84 -9.52
CA PHE A 261 -0.89 14.96 -9.94
C PHE A 261 -2.21 14.97 -9.15
N SER A 262 -2.19 14.44 -7.93
CA SER A 262 -3.34 14.47 -7.03
C SER A 262 -3.63 15.89 -6.54
N SER A 263 -4.91 16.19 -6.34
CA SER A 263 -5.39 17.44 -5.77
C SER A 263 -5.26 17.49 -4.25
N ILE A 264 -5.09 16.33 -3.59
CA ILE A 264 -4.93 16.19 -2.14
C ILE A 264 -3.52 16.62 -1.74
N GLN A 265 -3.42 17.59 -0.86
CA GLN A 265 -2.15 18.14 -0.36
C GLN A 265 -2.05 18.09 1.16
N THR A 266 -3.18 18.23 1.86
CA THR A 266 -3.21 18.30 3.33
C THR A 266 -4.17 17.27 3.94
N PRO A 267 -4.09 17.00 5.26
CA PRO A 267 -5.03 16.12 5.94
C PRO A 267 -6.50 16.58 5.84
N GLU A 268 -6.76 17.87 5.69
CA GLU A 268 -8.09 18.44 5.52
C GLU A 268 -8.72 18.08 4.17
N ASP A 269 -7.89 17.89 3.14
CA ASP A 269 -8.34 17.42 1.82
C ASP A 269 -8.83 15.96 1.88
N ILE A 270 -8.42 15.18 2.87
CA ILE A 270 -8.95 13.84 3.13
C ILE A 270 -10.32 13.94 3.83
N HIS A 271 -11.32 14.23 3.01
CA HIS A 271 -12.71 14.37 3.40
C HIS A 271 -13.62 13.61 2.43
N PRO A 272 -14.75 13.02 2.86
CA PRO A 272 -15.66 12.28 1.97
C PRO A 272 -16.11 13.05 0.72
N LEU A 273 -16.32 14.37 0.81
CA LEU A 273 -16.69 15.22 -0.33
C LEU A 273 -15.54 15.54 -1.29
N THR A 274 -14.29 15.31 -0.90
CA THR A 274 -13.13 15.42 -1.78
C THR A 274 -12.84 14.07 -2.43
N LEU A 275 -12.85 13.01 -1.62
CA LEU A 275 -12.63 11.63 -2.06
C LEU A 275 -13.75 11.13 -2.99
N SER A 276 -15.00 11.49 -2.69
CA SER A 276 -16.19 11.18 -3.49
C SER A 276 -16.93 12.48 -3.84
N PRO A 277 -16.41 13.26 -4.81
CA PRO A 277 -16.92 14.60 -5.09
C PRO A 277 -18.32 14.56 -5.72
N PRO A 278 -19.15 15.60 -5.47
CA PRO A 278 -20.43 15.74 -6.15
C PRO A 278 -20.25 16.05 -7.64
N ALA A 279 -21.29 15.78 -8.44
CA ALA A 279 -21.28 15.92 -9.90
C ALA A 279 -20.68 17.24 -10.42
N TYR A 280 -21.01 18.36 -9.78
CA TYR A 280 -20.58 19.69 -10.22
C TYR A 280 -19.10 20.00 -9.95
N LYS A 281 -18.42 19.21 -9.12
CA LYS A 281 -16.96 19.27 -8.87
C LYS A 281 -16.21 18.09 -9.50
N TYR A 282 -16.91 17.16 -10.13
CA TYR A 282 -16.30 15.96 -10.66
C TYR A 282 -15.43 16.27 -11.88
N TRP A 283 -14.19 15.80 -11.83
CA TRP A 283 -13.32 15.75 -12.99
C TRP A 283 -12.60 14.40 -13.02
N SER A 284 -12.85 13.61 -14.05
CA SER A 284 -12.46 12.20 -14.12
C SER A 284 -10.96 11.97 -13.96
N MET A 285 -10.12 12.89 -14.45
CA MET A 285 -8.67 12.81 -14.28
C MET A 285 -8.26 13.09 -12.83
N ALA A 286 -8.79 14.12 -12.17
CA ALA A 286 -8.50 14.38 -10.76
C ALA A 286 -8.94 13.23 -9.87
N SER A 287 -10.18 12.74 -10.02
CA SER A 287 -10.66 11.61 -9.22
C SER A 287 -9.81 10.36 -9.42
N TYR A 288 -9.29 10.13 -10.62
CA TYR A 288 -8.34 9.05 -10.86
C TYR A 288 -6.99 9.29 -10.19
N ASN A 289 -6.39 10.47 -10.33
CA ASN A 289 -5.13 10.86 -9.69
C ASN A 289 -5.22 10.67 -8.17
N ASP A 290 -6.30 11.19 -7.57
CA ASP A 290 -6.58 11.10 -6.14
C ASP A 290 -6.77 9.65 -5.69
N SER A 291 -7.51 8.83 -6.46
CA SER A 291 -7.66 7.40 -6.17
C SER A 291 -6.31 6.65 -6.19
N LYS A 292 -5.36 7.08 -7.03
CA LYS A 292 -4.04 6.46 -7.15
C LYS A 292 -3.07 6.94 -6.07
N LEU A 293 -3.21 8.17 -5.58
CA LEU A 293 -2.57 8.60 -4.34
C LEU A 293 -3.10 7.80 -3.15
N CYS A 294 -4.41 7.65 -3.03
CA CYS A 294 -5.04 6.88 -1.95
C CYS A 294 -4.51 5.44 -1.88
N ASN A 295 -4.26 4.80 -3.01
CA ASN A 295 -3.66 3.47 -3.07
C ASN A 295 -2.24 3.40 -2.47
N ILE A 296 -1.42 4.45 -2.64
CA ILE A 296 -0.06 4.47 -2.07
C ILE A 296 -0.13 4.78 -0.56
N LEU A 297 -0.92 5.77 -0.16
CA LEU A 297 -1.18 6.08 1.25
C LEU A 297 -1.70 4.86 2.01
N PHE A 298 -2.63 4.11 1.39
CA PHE A 298 -3.11 2.84 1.94
C PHE A 298 -1.99 1.81 2.08
N ALA A 299 -1.12 1.66 1.08
CA ALA A 299 0.01 0.73 1.16
C ALA A 299 0.96 1.07 2.32
N GLN A 300 1.26 2.35 2.51
CA GLN A 300 2.13 2.82 3.61
C GLN A 300 1.50 2.54 4.98
N GLU A 301 0.23 2.91 5.16
CA GLU A 301 -0.46 2.71 6.43
C GLU A 301 -0.70 1.22 6.72
N LEU A 302 -1.01 0.41 5.70
CA LEU A 302 -1.13 -1.04 5.86
C LEU A 302 0.20 -1.69 6.24
N ALA A 303 1.31 -1.28 5.63
CA ALA A 303 2.65 -1.75 5.99
C ALA A 303 2.97 -1.46 7.46
N ARG A 304 2.61 -0.25 7.94
CA ARG A 304 2.80 0.17 9.34
C ARG A 304 1.92 -0.63 10.31
N ARG A 305 0.66 -0.87 9.94
CA ARG A 305 -0.31 -1.59 10.78
C ARG A 305 -0.07 -3.10 10.80
N TRP A 306 0.41 -3.69 9.71
CA TRP A 306 0.61 -5.13 9.55
C TRP A 306 2.10 -5.47 9.34
N PRO A 307 2.96 -5.35 10.37
CA PRO A 307 4.41 -5.54 10.24
C PRO A 307 4.81 -6.98 9.87
N SER A 308 3.91 -7.96 10.04
CA SER A 308 4.11 -9.35 9.64
C SER A 308 3.74 -9.62 8.18
N VAL A 309 3.28 -8.62 7.43
CA VAL A 309 2.84 -8.73 6.04
C VAL A 309 3.72 -7.83 5.18
N SER A 310 4.27 -8.38 4.10
CA SER A 310 5.00 -7.57 3.13
C SER A 310 4.01 -6.83 2.23
N VAL A 311 3.94 -5.52 2.39
CA VAL A 311 3.03 -4.66 1.61
C VAL A 311 3.86 -3.84 0.63
N PHE A 312 3.46 -3.86 -0.64
CA PHE A 312 4.12 -3.10 -1.70
C PHE A 312 3.09 -2.33 -2.50
N SER A 313 3.47 -1.14 -2.97
CA SER A 313 2.73 -0.44 -4.01
C SER A 313 3.56 -0.39 -5.28
N CYS A 314 2.91 -0.41 -6.44
CA CYS A 314 3.63 -0.33 -7.70
C CYS A 314 2.80 0.31 -8.79
N HIS A 315 3.46 0.79 -9.84
CA HIS A 315 2.78 1.09 -11.08
C HIS A 315 3.30 0.22 -12.24
N PRO A 316 2.44 -0.10 -13.23
CA PRO A 316 2.78 -1.01 -14.31
C PRO A 316 3.69 -0.40 -15.40
N GLY A 317 4.08 0.88 -15.25
CA GLY A 317 4.82 1.66 -16.25
C GLY A 317 3.97 2.75 -16.91
N ASN A 318 4.63 3.69 -17.59
CA ASN A 318 3.98 4.78 -18.32
C ASN A 318 3.47 4.31 -19.68
N MET A 319 2.30 4.82 -20.07
CA MET A 319 1.66 4.52 -21.36
C MET A 319 1.56 3.00 -21.58
N VAL A 320 0.64 2.33 -20.88
CA VAL A 320 0.30 0.93 -21.18
C VAL A 320 -1.05 0.91 -21.88
N SER A 321 -1.10 0.41 -23.11
CA SER A 321 -2.38 0.21 -23.82
C SER A 321 -3.16 -0.90 -23.13
N THR A 322 -4.01 -0.52 -22.18
CA THR A 322 -4.94 -1.42 -21.48
C THR A 322 -6.39 -1.04 -21.83
N GLU A 323 -7.31 -1.94 -21.53
CA GLU A 323 -8.75 -1.70 -21.62
C GLU A 323 -9.25 -0.61 -20.65
N ILE A 324 -8.39 0.01 -19.83
CA ILE A 324 -8.80 1.05 -18.88
C ILE A 324 -9.31 2.32 -19.58
N SER A 325 -8.87 2.58 -20.81
CA SER A 325 -9.31 3.73 -21.61
C SER A 325 -10.63 3.51 -22.34
N ARG A 326 -11.27 2.32 -22.22
CA ARG A 326 -12.47 1.92 -22.99
C ARG A 326 -13.64 2.91 -22.92
N TYR A 327 -13.71 3.71 -21.87
CA TYR A 327 -14.79 4.66 -21.60
C TYR A 327 -14.64 6.03 -22.27
N SER A 328 -13.49 6.33 -22.88
CA SER A 328 -13.28 7.58 -23.62
C SER A 328 -12.67 7.32 -24.98
N TRP A 329 -13.41 7.66 -26.04
CA TRP A 329 -12.95 7.51 -27.42
C TRP A 329 -11.69 8.33 -27.70
N LEU A 330 -11.57 9.51 -27.09
CA LEU A 330 -10.39 10.38 -27.21
C LEU A 330 -9.17 9.71 -26.59
N TYR A 331 -9.29 9.16 -25.38
CA TYR A 331 -8.19 8.43 -24.75
C TYR A 331 -7.88 7.13 -25.51
N ARG A 332 -8.87 6.40 -26.02
CA ARG A 332 -8.63 5.22 -26.89
C ARG A 332 -7.80 5.59 -28.12
N PHE A 333 -8.10 6.73 -28.75
CA PHE A 333 -7.37 7.24 -29.90
C PHE A 333 -5.93 7.66 -29.52
N LEU A 334 -5.76 8.44 -28.45
CA LEU A 334 -4.43 8.85 -27.96
C LEU A 334 -3.56 7.63 -27.57
N PHE A 335 -4.12 6.66 -26.84
CA PHE A 335 -3.42 5.42 -26.49
C PHE A 335 -3.10 4.54 -27.70
N ALA A 336 -3.92 4.57 -28.75
CA ALA A 336 -3.63 3.86 -30.00
C ALA A 336 -2.41 4.46 -30.74
N LEU A 337 -2.25 5.79 -30.70
CA LEU A 337 -1.12 6.48 -31.34
C LEU A 337 0.23 6.21 -30.64
N VAL A 338 0.23 6.08 -29.31
CA VAL A 338 1.45 5.78 -28.55
C VAL A 338 1.73 4.27 -28.42
N ARG A 339 0.81 3.41 -28.87
CA ARG A 339 0.87 1.93 -28.75
C ARG A 339 2.22 1.29 -29.16
N PRO A 340 2.91 1.71 -30.25
CA PRO A 340 4.21 1.16 -30.62
C PRO A 340 5.32 1.43 -29.59
N PHE A 341 5.14 2.45 -28.75
CA PHE A 341 6.07 2.88 -27.70
C PHE A 341 5.58 2.47 -26.29
N THR A 342 4.52 1.66 -26.21
CA THR A 342 3.95 1.17 -24.95
C THR A 342 4.48 -0.21 -24.58
N LYS A 343 4.57 -0.48 -23.28
CA LYS A 343 4.88 -1.82 -22.77
C LYS A 343 3.84 -2.84 -23.23
N SER A 344 4.28 -4.08 -23.45
CA SER A 344 3.34 -5.21 -23.56
C SER A 344 2.61 -5.45 -22.24
N LEU A 345 1.45 -6.10 -22.27
CA LEU A 345 0.72 -6.43 -21.04
C LEU A 345 1.52 -7.35 -20.11
N GLN A 346 2.35 -8.23 -20.66
CA GLN A 346 3.29 -9.06 -19.89
C GLN A 346 4.38 -8.23 -19.21
N GLN A 347 4.93 -7.22 -19.90
CA GLN A 347 5.89 -6.28 -19.31
C GLN A 347 5.23 -5.37 -18.27
N ALA A 348 3.98 -5.00 -18.46
CA ALA A 348 3.22 -4.19 -17.51
C ALA A 348 2.85 -4.96 -16.23
N ALA A 349 2.65 -6.27 -16.32
CA ALA A 349 2.42 -7.15 -15.17
C ALA A 349 3.69 -7.47 -14.36
N SER A 350 4.88 -7.20 -14.92
CA SER A 350 6.16 -7.62 -14.33
C SER A 350 6.38 -7.07 -12.92
N THR A 351 6.15 -5.76 -12.70
CA THR A 351 6.34 -5.14 -11.39
C THR A 351 5.40 -5.73 -10.33
N SER A 352 4.12 -5.96 -10.67
CA SER A 352 3.16 -6.57 -9.75
C SER A 352 3.59 -7.99 -9.37
N VAL A 353 4.04 -8.78 -10.35
CA VAL A 353 4.54 -10.13 -10.13
C VAL A 353 5.85 -10.14 -9.32
N PHE A 354 6.74 -9.19 -9.58
CA PHE A 354 7.99 -9.01 -8.84
C PHE A 354 7.69 -8.72 -7.36
N CYS A 355 6.87 -7.71 -7.07
CA CYS A 355 6.43 -7.41 -5.71
C CYS A 355 5.78 -8.64 -5.03
N ALA A 356 4.95 -9.37 -5.78
CA ALA A 356 4.23 -10.53 -5.26
C ALA A 356 5.10 -11.78 -5.00
N THR A 357 6.28 -11.90 -5.61
CA THR A 357 6.99 -13.20 -5.64
C THR A 357 8.51 -13.16 -5.48
N ALA A 358 9.16 -11.99 -5.58
CA ALA A 358 10.61 -11.89 -5.58
C ALA A 358 11.22 -12.19 -4.20
N PRO A 359 12.13 -13.18 -4.05
CA PRO A 359 12.75 -13.55 -2.77
C PRO A 359 13.53 -12.40 -2.12
N GLU A 360 14.18 -11.58 -2.95
CA GLU A 360 14.95 -10.41 -2.53
C GLU A 360 14.13 -9.32 -1.82
N LEU A 361 12.80 -9.43 -1.84
CA LEU A 361 11.89 -8.57 -1.08
C LEU A 361 11.39 -9.21 0.23
N GLU A 362 11.87 -10.39 0.60
CA GLU A 362 11.52 -11.01 1.90
C GLU A 362 12.00 -10.12 3.06
N GLY A 363 11.10 -9.82 4.00
CA GLY A 363 11.36 -8.88 5.09
C GLY A 363 11.19 -7.39 4.72
N ALA A 364 11.03 -7.07 3.43
CA ALA A 364 10.74 -5.71 2.98
C ALA A 364 9.23 -5.42 3.00
N THR A 365 8.87 -4.16 3.26
CA THR A 365 7.47 -3.67 3.27
C THR A 365 7.46 -2.14 3.11
N GLY A 366 6.33 -1.56 2.70
CA GLY A 366 6.16 -0.11 2.53
C GLY A 366 6.88 0.49 1.31
N ILE A 367 7.37 -0.33 0.37
CA ILE A 367 8.17 0.15 -0.76
C ILE A 367 7.30 0.35 -2.01
N TYR A 368 7.56 1.45 -2.72
CA TYR A 368 6.98 1.75 -4.02
C TYR A 368 7.91 1.28 -5.16
N PHE A 369 7.32 0.63 -6.18
CA PHE A 369 8.07 0.08 -7.31
C PHE A 369 7.57 0.57 -8.67
N ASN A 370 8.53 0.78 -9.57
CA ASN A 370 8.34 0.99 -11.00
C ASN A 370 9.30 0.07 -11.76
N ASN A 371 8.86 -0.58 -12.85
CA ASN A 371 9.78 -1.35 -13.70
C ASN A 371 10.63 -2.38 -12.93
N CYS A 372 10.05 -3.03 -11.93
CA CYS A 372 10.76 -3.92 -10.98
C CYS A 372 11.92 -3.25 -10.20
N PHE A 373 11.92 -1.92 -10.12
CA PHE A 373 12.92 -1.11 -9.45
C PHE A 373 12.27 -0.29 -8.33
N ARG A 374 12.97 -0.14 -7.21
CA ARG A 374 12.51 0.70 -6.10
C ARG A 374 12.52 2.16 -6.53
N CYS A 375 11.41 2.86 -6.34
CA CYS A 375 11.31 4.28 -6.63
C CYS A 375 10.70 5.02 -5.45
N ASP A 376 11.00 6.31 -5.34
CA ASP A 376 10.32 7.16 -4.38
C ASP A 376 8.99 7.65 -5.00
N PRO A 377 7.85 7.49 -4.29
CA PRO A 377 6.59 8.07 -4.72
C PRO A 377 6.60 9.61 -4.54
N SER A 378 5.47 10.29 -4.71
CA SER A 378 5.40 11.72 -4.31
C SER A 378 5.65 11.87 -2.81
N SER A 379 6.20 13.02 -2.39
CA SER A 379 6.44 13.32 -0.96
C SER A 379 5.16 13.20 -0.13
N ILE A 380 4.04 13.66 -0.68
CA ILE A 380 2.69 13.58 -0.09
C ILE A 380 2.28 12.11 0.16
N SER A 381 2.72 11.18 -0.70
CA SER A 381 2.42 9.75 -0.52
C SER A 381 3.13 9.12 0.67
N LEU A 382 4.17 9.78 1.20
CA LEU A 382 4.94 9.34 2.37
C LEU A 382 4.49 10.04 3.66
N ASP A 383 3.49 10.91 3.60
CA ASP A 383 2.96 11.60 4.77
C ASP A 383 2.10 10.64 5.61
N SER A 384 2.59 10.32 6.81
CA SER A 384 1.93 9.42 7.75
C SER A 384 0.61 9.96 8.29
N THR A 385 0.47 11.29 8.39
CA THR A 385 -0.74 11.95 8.88
C THR A 385 -1.84 11.84 7.83
N LEU A 386 -1.54 12.08 6.56
CA LEU A 386 -2.49 11.85 5.46
C LEU A 386 -2.89 10.37 5.39
N ALA A 387 -1.93 9.45 5.48
CA ALA A 387 -2.19 8.02 5.39
C ALA A 387 -3.10 7.51 6.53
N SER A 388 -2.84 7.95 7.76
CA SER A 388 -3.67 7.67 8.95
C SER A 388 -5.07 8.28 8.81
N ARG A 389 -5.17 9.52 8.33
CA ARG A 389 -6.46 10.19 8.09
C ARG A 389 -7.28 9.46 7.03
N LEU A 390 -6.66 9.05 5.92
CA LEU A 390 -7.31 8.30 4.85
C LEU A 390 -7.86 6.96 5.36
N TRP A 391 -7.09 6.26 6.20
CA TRP A 391 -7.53 5.02 6.82
C TRP A 391 -8.81 5.22 7.63
N THR A 392 -8.81 6.21 8.53
CA THR A 392 -9.96 6.51 9.39
C THR A 392 -11.19 6.89 8.56
N VAL A 393 -11.05 7.81 7.60
CA VAL A 393 -12.18 8.23 6.74
C VAL A 393 -12.69 7.07 5.89
N SER A 394 -11.81 6.21 5.37
CA SER A 394 -12.22 5.01 4.62
C SER A 394 -13.04 4.06 5.50
N GLN A 395 -12.63 3.82 6.75
CA GLN A 395 -13.40 3.01 7.70
C GLN A 395 -14.76 3.63 8.01
N GLU A 396 -14.83 4.94 8.26
CA GLU A 396 -16.09 5.65 8.54
C GLU A 396 -17.05 5.55 7.36
N MET A 397 -16.58 5.75 6.13
CA MET A 397 -17.39 5.62 4.91
C MET A 397 -17.96 4.20 4.77
N ILE A 398 -17.16 3.16 5.02
CA ILE A 398 -17.64 1.76 4.98
C ILE A 398 -18.67 1.52 6.08
N ILE A 399 -18.41 1.95 7.31
CA ILE A 399 -19.34 1.80 8.44
C ILE A 399 -20.68 2.48 8.13
N ASN A 400 -20.66 3.65 7.49
CA ASN A 400 -21.87 4.37 7.10
C ASN A 400 -22.71 3.60 6.09
N VAL A 401 -22.09 2.89 5.13
CA VAL A 401 -22.81 2.02 4.20
C VAL A 401 -23.43 0.83 4.94
N VAL A 402 -22.62 0.12 5.73
CA VAL A 402 -23.05 -1.09 6.44
C VAL A 402 -24.15 -0.80 7.47
N LYS A 403 -24.08 0.34 8.18
CA LYS A 403 -25.12 0.75 9.13
C LYS A 403 -26.43 1.12 8.44
N ARG A 404 -26.36 1.83 7.31
CA ARG A 404 -27.56 2.18 6.52
C ARG A 404 -28.28 0.91 6.08
N GLU A 405 -27.54 -0.09 5.59
CA GLU A 405 -28.09 -1.38 5.20
C GLU A 405 -28.79 -2.10 6.36
N LYS A 406 -28.13 -2.20 7.52
CA LYS A 406 -28.73 -2.83 8.71
C LYS A 406 -30.02 -2.12 9.12
N LEU A 407 -30.04 -0.78 9.11
CA LEU A 407 -31.23 0.01 9.41
C LEU A 407 -32.37 -0.26 8.42
N TRP A 408 -32.09 -0.34 7.12
CA TRP A 408 -33.09 -0.68 6.11
C TRP A 408 -33.63 -2.10 6.28
N TYR A 409 -32.78 -3.07 6.60
CA TYR A 409 -33.20 -4.44 6.89
C TYR A 409 -34.12 -4.50 8.13
N ASP A 410 -33.74 -3.80 9.21
CA ASP A 410 -34.53 -3.73 10.44
C ASP A 410 -35.88 -3.02 10.24
N LEU A 411 -35.98 -2.08 9.28
CA LEU A 411 -37.22 -1.39 8.90
C LEU A 411 -38.10 -2.22 7.95
N ALA A 412 -37.51 -3.02 7.06
CA ALA A 412 -38.23 -3.84 6.07
C ALA A 412 -38.87 -5.11 6.65
N ILE A 413 -38.51 -5.48 7.90
CA ILE A 413 -39.04 -6.64 8.63
C ILE A 413 -40.18 -6.26 9.60
N LYS A 414 -40.51 -4.97 9.69
CA LYS A 414 -41.73 -4.47 10.34
C LYS A 414 -42.81 -4.21 9.30
#